data_AF-A0A1F8GJL1-F1
#
_entry.id   AF-A0A1F8GJL1-F1
#
_cell.length_a   1.000
_cell.length_b   1.000
_cell.length_c   1.000
_cell.angle_alpha   90.00
_cell.angle_beta   90.00
_cell.angle_gamma   90.00
#
_symmetry.space_group_name_H-M   'P 1'
#
loop_
_entity.id
_entity.type
_entity.pdbx_description
1 polymer ?
#
loop_
_entity_poly.entity_id
_entity_poly.type
_entity_poly.pdbx_seq_one_letter_code
_entity_poly.pdbx_strand_id
1 'polypeptide(L)'
;MERKKQVVVAVSGGFDPIHIGHIRLIQDAKKLGDKLVVILNNDNWLKKKKSHIFMHQNERKEIIEAIKGVDEVILTSHKPNPKDMSVSKELAKIRPDVFANGGDRIATNIPEAPVCKAIGCEMVFSVGQGGKIQSSSWLLAKYLKSIKAKPQIDVEKTLKKIEVAMSKSKVDLPFLLKKRLSRLILSLMNRRDGFGLFVILGWQDKWNKFTDRPDSKQDIYAKHHINVMEAGKKGAGHYDIESTVNFDGAILVNRKGEILHSGLMIEGLKPKEIANKINPGEFKDLSEQLGFKEKVHLRHLSAISASYIFKNTTVFTVSEETDTLHIFEGGKIIYSIT
;
A
#
# COMPACT_ATOMS: atom_id res chain seq x y z
N MET A 1 42.67 -23.52 -39.86
CA MET A 1 41.52 -22.74 -39.37
C MET A 1 41.94 -22.08 -38.07
N GLU A 2 42.08 -20.75 -38.05
CA GLU A 2 42.28 -20.01 -36.81
C GLU A 2 41.03 -20.19 -35.92
N ARG A 3 41.21 -20.63 -34.67
CA ARG A 3 40.10 -20.72 -33.71
C ARG A 3 39.63 -19.29 -33.43
N LYS A 4 38.37 -19.01 -33.75
CA LYS A 4 37.71 -17.74 -33.41
C LYS A 4 37.84 -17.50 -31.90
N LYS A 5 38.38 -16.34 -31.51
CA LYS A 5 38.52 -15.94 -30.10
C LYS A 5 37.13 -15.95 -29.46
N GLN A 6 37.00 -16.64 -28.32
CA GLN A 6 35.78 -16.64 -27.52
C GLN A 6 35.57 -15.26 -26.88
N VAL A 7 34.38 -14.68 -27.04
CA VAL A 7 34.00 -13.40 -26.41
C VAL A 7 33.47 -13.65 -25.00
N VAL A 8 34.12 -13.08 -23.99
CA VAL A 8 33.76 -13.23 -22.58
C VAL A 8 33.00 -12.00 -22.08
N VAL A 9 31.80 -12.22 -21.59
CA VAL A 9 30.93 -11.21 -20.97
C VAL A 9 30.95 -11.37 -19.45
N ALA A 10 30.99 -10.27 -18.73
CA ALA A 10 30.82 -10.24 -17.28
C ALA A 10 29.60 -9.40 -16.88
N VAL A 11 28.89 -9.86 -15.85
CA VAL A 11 27.88 -9.08 -15.12
C VAL A 11 28.23 -9.10 -13.63
N SER A 12 27.85 -8.07 -12.87
CA SER A 12 28.06 -8.06 -11.41
C SER A 12 26.82 -7.67 -10.64
N GLY A 13 26.65 -8.25 -9.45
CA GLY A 13 25.52 -7.92 -8.59
C GLY A 13 25.45 -8.72 -7.30
N GLY A 14 24.59 -8.24 -6.39
CA GLY A 14 24.29 -8.92 -5.13
C GLY A 14 23.19 -9.98 -5.24
N PHE A 15 22.24 -9.81 -6.17
CA PHE A 15 21.15 -10.76 -6.45
C PHE A 15 20.37 -11.21 -5.19
N ASP A 16 20.05 -10.27 -4.29
CA ASP A 16 19.55 -10.57 -2.93
C ASP A 16 18.29 -9.74 -2.54
N PRO A 17 17.07 -10.33 -2.58
CA PRO A 17 16.73 -11.55 -3.33
C PRO A 17 16.79 -11.37 -4.85
N ILE A 18 16.92 -12.49 -5.56
CA ILE A 18 16.80 -12.55 -7.01
C ILE A 18 15.37 -12.22 -7.47
N HIS A 19 15.23 -11.68 -8.68
CA HIS A 19 13.95 -11.26 -9.23
C HIS A 19 14.03 -11.14 -10.76
N ILE A 20 12.89 -10.91 -11.43
CA ILE A 20 12.81 -10.96 -12.90
C ILE A 20 13.79 -10.00 -13.60
N GLY A 21 14.04 -8.81 -13.04
CA GLY A 21 15.03 -7.87 -13.57
C GLY A 21 16.45 -8.46 -13.68
N HIS A 22 16.86 -9.29 -12.71
CA HIS A 22 18.16 -9.98 -12.75
C HIS A 22 18.19 -11.05 -13.85
N ILE A 23 17.11 -11.82 -14.01
CA ILE A 23 17.00 -12.85 -15.05
C ILE A 23 17.15 -12.22 -16.44
N ARG A 24 16.46 -11.10 -16.69
CA ARG A 24 16.55 -10.38 -17.97
C ARG A 24 17.95 -9.81 -18.22
N LEU A 25 18.59 -9.22 -17.21
CA LEU A 25 19.98 -8.77 -17.30
C LEU A 25 20.91 -9.91 -17.71
N ILE A 26 20.83 -11.06 -17.03
CA ILE A 26 21.68 -12.23 -17.30
C ILE A 26 21.45 -12.75 -18.73
N GLN A 27 20.19 -12.93 -19.13
CA GLN A 27 19.84 -13.44 -20.45
C GLN A 27 20.25 -12.49 -21.58
N ASP A 28 20.10 -11.18 -21.40
CA ASP A 28 20.52 -10.20 -22.40
C ASP A 28 22.04 -10.03 -22.43
N ALA A 29 22.72 -10.11 -21.28
CA ALA A 29 24.17 -10.10 -21.23
C ALA A 29 24.78 -11.32 -21.95
N LYS A 30 24.21 -12.52 -21.80
CA LYS A 30 24.67 -13.72 -22.52
C LYS A 30 24.62 -13.54 -24.04
N LYS A 31 23.73 -12.72 -24.59
CA LYS A 31 23.65 -12.47 -26.04
C LYS A 31 24.82 -11.63 -26.58
N LEU A 32 25.60 -10.99 -25.70
CA LEU A 32 26.72 -10.13 -26.08
C LEU A 32 28.03 -10.89 -26.31
N GLY A 33 28.06 -12.21 -26.07
CA GLY A 33 29.26 -13.02 -26.28
C GLY A 33 29.01 -14.52 -26.11
N ASP A 34 30.11 -15.27 -26.08
CA ASP A 34 30.08 -16.73 -26.08
C ASP A 34 30.07 -17.31 -24.66
N LYS A 35 30.63 -16.59 -23.67
CA LYS A 35 30.70 -16.99 -22.26
C LYS A 35 30.24 -15.86 -21.35
N LEU A 36 29.38 -16.14 -20.38
CA LEU A 36 28.92 -15.22 -19.35
C LEU A 36 29.45 -15.63 -17.98
N VAL A 37 30.22 -14.74 -17.38
CA VAL A 37 30.71 -14.82 -16.01
C VAL A 37 29.91 -13.89 -15.11
N VAL A 38 29.28 -14.42 -14.07
CA VAL A 38 28.60 -13.62 -13.05
C VAL A 38 29.53 -13.39 -11.87
N ILE A 39 29.86 -12.12 -11.63
CA ILE A 39 30.61 -11.67 -10.46
C ILE A 39 29.63 -11.39 -9.32
N LEU A 40 29.46 -12.37 -8.43
CA LEU A 40 28.53 -12.34 -7.32
C LEU A 40 29.14 -11.63 -6.11
N ASN A 41 28.51 -10.54 -5.66
CA ASN A 41 28.93 -9.85 -4.45
C ASN A 41 28.76 -10.77 -3.24
N ASN A 42 29.81 -10.87 -2.41
CA ASN A 42 29.87 -11.76 -1.26
C ASN A 42 29.11 -11.16 -0.05
N ASP A 43 29.00 -11.93 1.03
CA ASP A 43 28.22 -11.51 2.20
C ASP A 43 28.81 -10.28 2.93
N ASN A 44 30.13 -10.09 2.89
CA ASN A 44 30.79 -8.90 3.44
C ASN A 44 30.38 -7.63 2.70
N TRP A 45 30.29 -7.71 1.37
CA TRP A 45 29.80 -6.62 0.53
C TRP A 45 28.32 -6.31 0.83
N LEU A 46 27.47 -7.33 0.88
CA LEU A 46 26.04 -7.14 1.16
C LEU A 46 25.78 -6.53 2.54
N LYS A 47 26.46 -7.01 3.59
CA LYS A 47 26.37 -6.45 4.94
C LYS A 47 26.67 -4.96 4.96
N LYS A 48 27.74 -4.53 4.28
CA LYS A 48 28.11 -3.12 4.18
C LYS A 48 27.08 -2.29 3.41
N LYS A 49 26.43 -2.86 2.39
CA LYS A 49 25.48 -2.14 1.52
C LYS A 49 24.06 -2.07 2.07
N LYS A 50 23.52 -3.17 2.63
CA LYS A 50 22.09 -3.34 2.94
C LYS A 50 21.78 -3.64 4.41
N SER A 51 22.80 -3.70 5.28
CA SER A 51 22.75 -4.10 6.72
C SER A 51 22.24 -5.51 7.02
N HIS A 52 21.34 -6.07 6.19
CA HIS A 52 20.84 -7.44 6.28
C HIS A 52 21.07 -8.20 4.97
N ILE A 53 21.29 -9.51 5.11
CA ILE A 53 21.39 -10.46 4.01
C ILE A 53 20.09 -11.27 4.01
N PHE A 54 19.37 -11.31 2.88
CA PHE A 54 18.20 -12.16 2.76
C PHE A 54 18.60 -13.62 2.50
N MET A 55 19.63 -13.84 1.68
CA MET A 55 20.16 -15.15 1.33
C MET A 55 21.69 -15.15 1.29
N HIS A 56 22.30 -16.16 1.91
CA HIS A 56 23.76 -16.26 1.99
C HIS A 56 24.41 -16.48 0.62
N GLN A 57 25.67 -16.05 0.49
CA GLN A 57 26.38 -16.06 -0.79
C GLN A 57 26.47 -17.43 -1.48
N ASN A 58 26.52 -18.53 -0.72
CA ASN A 58 26.64 -19.87 -1.30
C ASN A 58 25.32 -20.32 -1.92
N GLU A 59 24.19 -20.06 -1.23
CA GLU A 59 22.85 -20.30 -1.77
C GLU A 59 22.58 -19.43 -3.00
N ARG A 60 22.93 -18.13 -2.92
CA ARG A 60 22.83 -17.22 -4.08
C ARG A 60 23.69 -17.72 -5.23
N LYS A 61 24.90 -18.21 -4.97
CA LYS A 61 25.79 -18.76 -6.00
C LYS A 61 25.13 -19.94 -6.71
N GLU A 62 24.65 -20.92 -5.97
CA GLU A 62 24.00 -22.12 -6.52
C GLU A 62 22.76 -21.76 -7.37
N ILE A 63 21.94 -20.83 -6.90
CA ILE A 63 20.78 -20.34 -7.66
C ILE A 63 21.20 -19.67 -8.96
N ILE A 64 22.24 -18.83 -8.93
CA ILE A 64 22.72 -18.14 -10.13
C ILE A 64 23.35 -19.12 -11.13
N GLU A 65 24.09 -20.13 -10.65
CA GLU A 65 24.66 -21.20 -11.48
C GLU A 65 23.58 -22.02 -12.20
N ALA A 66 22.38 -22.16 -11.61
CA ALA A 66 21.24 -22.82 -12.24
C ALA A 66 20.54 -21.99 -13.32
N ILE A 67 20.86 -20.70 -13.49
CA ILE A 67 20.18 -19.84 -14.46
C ILE A 67 20.71 -20.11 -15.87
N LYS A 68 19.78 -20.42 -16.77
CA LYS A 68 20.08 -20.58 -18.20
C LYS A 68 20.86 -19.39 -18.75
N GLY A 69 22.05 -19.67 -19.28
CA GLY A 69 22.94 -18.70 -19.91
C GLY A 69 24.10 -18.24 -19.03
N VAL A 70 24.13 -18.61 -17.75
CA VAL A 70 25.32 -18.44 -16.89
C VAL A 70 26.28 -19.59 -17.14
N ASP A 71 27.54 -19.29 -17.47
CA ASP A 71 28.58 -20.31 -17.66
C ASP A 71 29.50 -20.44 -16.43
N GLU A 72 29.66 -19.36 -15.66
CA GLU A 72 30.51 -19.35 -14.48
C GLU A 72 30.03 -18.31 -13.46
N VAL A 73 30.08 -18.65 -12.17
CA VAL A 73 29.81 -17.72 -11.08
C VAL A 73 31.01 -17.62 -10.16
N ILE A 74 31.58 -16.42 -10.05
CA ILE A 74 32.67 -16.14 -9.13
C ILE A 74 32.21 -15.26 -7.98
N LEU A 75 32.67 -15.56 -6.77
CA LEU A 75 32.42 -14.72 -5.61
C LEU A 75 33.47 -13.63 -5.53
N THR A 76 33.03 -12.41 -5.22
CA THR A 76 33.97 -11.32 -4.94
C THR A 76 34.81 -11.59 -3.68
N SER A 77 35.99 -11.00 -3.64
CA SER A 77 36.99 -11.20 -2.60
C SER A 77 36.94 -10.17 -1.46
N HIS A 78 35.83 -9.45 -1.29
CA HIS A 78 35.66 -8.41 -0.27
C HIS A 78 35.89 -8.96 1.13
N LYS A 79 36.83 -8.33 1.87
CA LYS A 79 37.07 -8.59 3.29
C LYS A 79 35.96 -7.99 4.16
N PRO A 80 35.83 -8.40 5.43
CA PRO A 80 34.91 -7.74 6.36
C PRO A 80 35.13 -6.21 6.39
N ASN A 81 34.04 -5.44 6.41
CA ASN A 81 34.06 -3.98 6.34
C ASN A 81 34.92 -3.41 5.18
N PRO A 82 34.59 -3.78 3.93
CA PRO A 82 35.38 -3.36 2.78
C PRO A 82 35.34 -1.83 2.61
N LYS A 83 36.51 -1.23 2.32
CA LYS A 83 36.64 0.19 1.95
C LYS A 83 36.30 0.42 0.48
N ASP A 84 36.73 -0.50 -0.38
CA ASP A 84 36.42 -0.55 -1.80
C ASP A 84 35.25 -1.52 -2.01
N MET A 85 34.19 -1.04 -2.65
CA MET A 85 32.96 -1.78 -2.95
C MET A 85 32.85 -2.15 -4.45
N SER A 86 33.87 -1.84 -5.26
CA SER A 86 33.89 -2.17 -6.68
C SER A 86 34.22 -3.64 -6.92
N VAL A 87 33.90 -4.14 -8.11
CA VAL A 87 34.35 -5.46 -8.59
C VAL A 87 35.61 -5.38 -9.45
N SER A 88 36.38 -4.30 -9.31
CA SER A 88 37.52 -4.01 -10.18
C SER A 88 38.61 -5.09 -10.11
N LYS A 89 38.81 -5.69 -8.92
CA LYS A 89 39.78 -6.77 -8.73
C LYS A 89 39.37 -8.03 -9.48
N GLU A 90 38.09 -8.34 -9.49
CA GLU A 90 37.54 -9.48 -10.20
C GLU A 90 37.60 -9.25 -11.72
N LEU A 91 37.27 -8.04 -12.19
CA LEU A 91 37.41 -7.68 -13.61
C LEU A 91 38.85 -7.74 -14.10
N ALA A 92 39.82 -7.27 -13.31
CA ALA A 92 41.24 -7.36 -13.66
C ALA A 92 41.75 -8.80 -13.79
N LYS A 93 41.15 -9.74 -13.04
CA LYS A 93 41.47 -11.17 -13.08
C LYS A 93 40.79 -11.90 -14.25
N ILE A 94 39.50 -11.66 -14.45
CA ILE A 94 38.71 -12.30 -15.52
C ILE A 94 39.12 -11.76 -16.90
N ARG A 95 39.40 -10.46 -16.99
CA ARG A 95 39.64 -9.73 -18.24
C ARG A 95 38.56 -9.98 -19.30
N PRO A 96 37.28 -9.72 -19.00
CA PRO A 96 36.20 -9.91 -19.98
C PRO A 96 36.36 -8.94 -21.15
N ASP A 97 35.86 -9.33 -22.32
CA ASP A 97 35.74 -8.44 -23.48
C ASP A 97 34.58 -7.44 -23.29
N VAL A 98 33.52 -7.85 -22.58
CA VAL A 98 32.32 -7.01 -22.32
C VAL A 98 31.96 -7.01 -20.83
N PHE A 99 31.70 -5.85 -20.24
CA PHE A 99 31.11 -5.70 -18.90
C PHE A 99 29.70 -5.10 -19.01
N ALA A 100 28.71 -5.97 -18.89
CA ALA A 100 27.30 -5.65 -19.10
C ALA A 100 26.66 -5.16 -17.79
N ASN A 101 25.99 -4.00 -17.86
CA ASN A 101 25.42 -3.31 -16.70
C ASN A 101 23.92 -3.04 -16.93
N GLY A 102 23.09 -3.49 -15.99
CA GLY A 102 21.66 -3.20 -15.97
C GLY A 102 21.28 -2.03 -15.06
N GLY A 103 19.99 -1.68 -15.08
CA GLY A 103 19.40 -0.66 -14.21
C GLY A 103 19.88 0.76 -14.49
N ASP A 104 19.99 1.58 -13.43
CA ASP A 104 20.27 3.03 -13.52
C ASP A 104 21.77 3.35 -13.63
N ARG A 105 22.62 2.36 -13.94
CA ARG A 105 24.06 2.58 -14.04
C ARG A 105 24.38 3.26 -15.37
N ILE A 106 25.20 4.30 -15.31
CA ILE A 106 25.70 5.08 -16.45
C ILE A 106 27.21 5.26 -16.32
N ALA A 107 27.89 5.58 -17.43
CA ALA A 107 29.35 5.66 -17.49
C ALA A 107 29.99 6.58 -16.44
N THR A 108 29.27 7.62 -15.99
CA THR A 108 29.75 8.58 -14.99
C THR A 108 29.65 8.10 -13.54
N ASN A 109 29.03 6.94 -13.28
CA ASN A 109 28.74 6.46 -11.92
C ASN A 109 29.19 4.99 -11.70
N ILE A 110 30.22 4.53 -12.42
CA ILE A 110 30.77 3.19 -12.27
C ILE A 110 32.26 3.25 -11.89
N PRO A 111 32.66 2.82 -10.68
CA PRO A 111 34.06 2.82 -10.24
C PRO A 111 34.94 1.84 -11.04
N GLU A 112 34.35 0.88 -11.75
CA GLU A 112 35.03 -0.08 -12.61
C GLU A 112 35.49 0.49 -13.98
N ALA A 113 35.07 1.71 -14.36
CA ALA A 113 35.44 2.26 -15.67
C ALA A 113 36.96 2.35 -15.94
N PRO A 114 37.81 2.77 -14.98
CA PRO A 114 39.26 2.80 -15.18
C PRO A 114 39.87 1.42 -15.45
N VAL A 115 39.42 0.38 -14.73
CA VAL A 115 39.93 -0.98 -14.93
C VAL A 115 39.45 -1.56 -16.26
N CYS A 116 38.20 -1.32 -16.65
CA CYS A 116 37.69 -1.75 -17.95
C CYS A 116 38.51 -1.16 -19.10
N LYS A 117 38.81 0.15 -19.03
CA LYS A 117 39.69 0.80 -20.01
C LYS A 117 41.09 0.18 -20.05
N ALA A 118 41.68 -0.14 -18.90
CA ALA A 118 43.02 -0.73 -18.82
C ALA A 118 43.10 -2.16 -19.37
N ILE A 119 42.02 -2.94 -19.27
CA ILE A 119 41.98 -4.33 -19.74
C ILE A 119 41.42 -4.49 -21.16
N GLY A 120 40.93 -3.40 -21.78
CA GLY A 120 40.30 -3.42 -23.10
C GLY A 120 38.86 -3.95 -23.09
N CYS A 121 38.16 -3.81 -21.98
CA CYS A 121 36.79 -4.26 -21.79
C CYS A 121 35.79 -3.18 -22.23
N GLU A 122 34.84 -3.55 -23.09
CA GLU A 122 33.73 -2.70 -23.50
C GLU A 122 32.64 -2.69 -22.42
N MET A 123 32.18 -1.51 -22.01
CA MET A 123 31.09 -1.38 -21.05
C MET A 123 29.77 -1.15 -21.78
N VAL A 124 28.81 -2.05 -21.56
CA VAL A 124 27.46 -1.93 -22.13
C VAL A 124 26.48 -1.65 -21.00
N PHE A 125 25.63 -0.63 -21.18
CA PHE A 125 24.67 -0.17 -20.18
C PHE A 125 23.23 -0.48 -20.61
N SER A 126 22.28 -0.30 -19.68
CA SER A 126 20.86 -0.54 -19.94
C SER A 126 20.54 -1.96 -20.41
N VAL A 127 21.36 -2.93 -20.00
CA VAL A 127 21.17 -4.34 -20.33
C VAL A 127 20.03 -4.93 -19.48
N GLY A 128 19.11 -5.63 -20.12
CA GLY A 128 17.91 -6.17 -19.50
C GLY A 128 16.63 -5.49 -20.00
N GLN A 129 15.82 -6.24 -20.75
CA GLN A 129 14.57 -5.76 -21.34
C GLN A 129 13.61 -5.15 -20.30
N GLY A 130 13.11 -3.95 -20.62
CA GLY A 130 12.12 -3.21 -19.81
C GLY A 130 12.73 -2.37 -18.68
N GLY A 131 14.06 -2.31 -18.57
CA GLY A 131 14.72 -1.48 -17.56
C GLY A 131 14.44 -1.95 -16.12
N LYS A 132 14.32 -1.00 -15.20
CA LYS A 132 14.15 -1.28 -13.76
C LYS A 132 12.71 -1.64 -13.39
N ILE A 133 12.24 -2.79 -13.89
CA ILE A 133 10.87 -3.27 -13.65
C ILE A 133 10.62 -3.72 -12.20
N GLN A 134 11.68 -4.05 -11.46
CA GLN A 134 11.59 -4.59 -10.09
C GLN A 134 12.93 -4.39 -9.36
N SER A 135 12.87 -4.23 -8.03
CA SER A 135 14.04 -4.21 -7.16
C SER A 135 13.79 -5.03 -5.90
N SER A 136 14.86 -5.62 -5.35
CA SER A 136 14.85 -6.35 -4.08
C SER A 136 14.26 -5.53 -2.92
N SER A 137 14.63 -4.25 -2.81
CA SER A 137 14.12 -3.35 -1.76
C SER A 137 12.62 -3.14 -1.87
N TRP A 138 12.10 -3.01 -3.09
CA TRP A 138 10.67 -2.85 -3.32
C TRP A 138 9.89 -4.12 -2.94
N LEU A 139 10.37 -5.30 -3.33
CA LEU A 139 9.78 -6.59 -2.96
C LEU A 139 9.71 -6.77 -1.43
N LEU A 140 10.84 -6.55 -0.75
CA LEU A 140 10.91 -6.70 0.69
C LEU A 140 10.10 -5.62 1.43
N ALA A 141 10.06 -4.39 0.93
CA ALA A 141 9.24 -3.34 1.54
C ALA A 141 7.74 -3.67 1.46
N LYS A 142 7.28 -4.26 0.35
CA LYS A 142 5.89 -4.71 0.20
C LYS A 142 5.57 -5.80 1.23
N TYR A 143 6.46 -6.78 1.39
CA TYR A 143 6.31 -7.83 2.38
C TYR A 143 6.37 -7.28 3.82
N LEU A 144 7.36 -6.44 4.15
CA LEU A 144 7.48 -5.84 5.48
C LEU A 144 6.26 -5.00 5.87
N LYS A 145 5.61 -4.32 4.91
CA LYS A 145 4.33 -3.64 5.14
C LYS A 145 3.21 -4.60 5.52
N SER A 146 3.19 -5.81 4.99
CA SER A 146 2.17 -6.83 5.34
C SER A 146 2.43 -7.55 6.66
N ILE A 147 3.63 -7.47 7.24
CA ILE A 147 3.99 -8.12 8.52
C ILE A 147 4.15 -7.15 9.68
N LYS A 148 4.37 -5.85 9.45
CA LYS A 148 4.42 -4.88 10.55
C LYS A 148 3.05 -4.81 11.21
N ALA A 149 3.00 -5.10 12.50
CA ALA A 149 1.79 -4.99 13.30
C ALA A 149 1.17 -3.60 13.13
N LYS A 150 -0.15 -3.57 12.86
CA LYS A 150 -0.91 -2.33 12.72
C LYS A 150 -0.65 -1.43 13.94
N PRO A 151 -0.32 -0.14 13.76
CA PRO A 151 -0.33 0.80 14.87
C PRO A 151 -1.70 0.75 15.53
N GLN A 152 -1.75 0.30 16.79
CA GLN A 152 -3.00 0.27 17.55
C GLN A 152 -3.46 1.70 17.80
N ILE A 153 -4.69 2.00 17.40
CA ILE A 153 -5.37 3.23 17.74
C ILE A 153 -5.61 3.22 19.25
N ASP A 154 -5.07 4.21 19.96
CA ASP A 154 -5.46 4.48 21.34
C ASP A 154 -6.92 4.98 21.33
N VAL A 155 -7.85 4.05 21.55
CA VAL A 155 -9.29 4.29 21.43
C VAL A 155 -9.73 5.40 22.38
N GLU A 156 -9.30 5.39 23.64
CA GLU A 156 -9.75 6.38 24.63
C GLU A 156 -9.15 7.76 24.37
N LYS A 157 -7.88 7.85 23.97
CA LYS A 157 -7.28 9.14 23.54
C LYS A 157 -7.95 9.70 22.29
N THR A 158 -8.29 8.84 21.35
CA THR A 158 -8.92 9.23 20.08
C THR A 158 -10.37 9.66 20.30
N LEU A 159 -11.11 8.94 21.14
CA LEU A 159 -12.45 9.32 21.57
C LEU A 159 -12.48 10.70 22.22
N LYS A 160 -11.54 11.02 23.12
CA LYS A 160 -11.45 12.38 23.70
C LYS A 160 -11.34 13.47 22.62
N LYS A 161 -10.58 13.24 21.55
CA LYS A 161 -10.49 14.19 20.43
C LYS A 161 -11.80 14.28 19.64
N ILE A 162 -12.48 13.15 19.42
CA ILE A 162 -13.79 13.11 18.77
C ILE A 162 -14.82 13.86 19.61
N GLU A 163 -14.81 13.69 20.93
CA GLU A 163 -15.71 14.41 21.86
C GLU A 163 -15.52 15.92 21.77
N VAL A 164 -14.27 16.39 21.70
CA VAL A 164 -13.96 17.82 21.49
C VAL A 164 -14.44 18.32 20.12
N ALA A 165 -14.37 17.49 19.08
CA ALA A 165 -14.95 17.85 17.78
C ALA A 165 -16.49 17.91 17.82
N MET A 166 -17.11 16.95 18.50
CA MET A 166 -18.57 16.82 18.62
C MET A 166 -19.20 17.85 19.56
N SER A 167 -18.45 18.45 20.49
CA SER A 167 -18.98 19.54 21.34
C SER A 167 -19.37 20.78 20.54
N LYS A 168 -18.83 20.93 19.33
CA LYS A 168 -19.18 22.00 18.37
C LYS A 168 -20.30 21.60 17.41
N SER A 169 -20.82 20.38 17.55
CA SER A 169 -21.89 19.84 16.70
C SER A 169 -23.19 20.61 16.89
N LYS A 170 -23.86 20.92 15.77
CA LYS A 170 -25.23 21.46 15.75
C LYS A 170 -26.28 20.37 15.49
N VAL A 171 -25.86 19.12 15.34
CA VAL A 171 -26.74 17.99 15.05
C VAL A 171 -27.37 17.51 16.34
N ASP A 172 -28.69 17.68 16.42
CA ASP A 172 -29.53 17.21 17.52
C ASP A 172 -29.66 15.67 17.49
N LEU A 173 -28.65 15.00 18.07
CA LEU A 173 -28.61 13.56 18.30
C LEU A 173 -27.94 13.31 19.66
N PRO A 174 -28.33 12.25 20.39
CA PRO A 174 -27.73 11.93 21.67
C PRO A 174 -26.20 11.79 21.58
N PHE A 175 -25.47 12.62 22.32
CA PHE A 175 -24.01 12.60 22.33
C PHE A 175 -23.46 11.20 22.68
N LEU A 176 -24.13 10.53 23.63
CA LEU A 176 -23.75 9.17 24.05
C LEU A 176 -23.81 8.16 22.89
N LEU A 177 -24.78 8.28 21.98
CA LEU A 177 -24.87 7.44 20.78
C LEU A 177 -23.71 7.71 19.82
N LYS A 178 -23.41 8.99 19.54
CA LYS A 178 -22.28 9.37 18.67
C LYS A 178 -20.95 8.85 19.23
N LYS A 179 -20.74 9.01 20.54
CA LYS A 179 -19.56 8.50 21.26
C LYS A 179 -19.49 6.97 21.22
N ARG A 180 -20.61 6.28 21.45
CA ARG A 180 -20.66 4.81 21.43
C ARG A 180 -20.32 4.27 20.04
N LEU A 181 -20.94 4.80 18.99
CA LEU A 181 -20.66 4.40 17.62
C LEU A 181 -19.21 4.68 17.24
N SER A 182 -18.67 5.84 17.61
CA SER A 182 -17.25 6.16 17.41
C SER A 182 -16.33 5.12 18.05
N ARG A 183 -16.62 4.70 19.30
CA ARG A 183 -15.84 3.67 19.99
C ARG A 183 -15.88 2.35 19.23
N LEU A 184 -17.07 1.90 18.84
CA LEU A 184 -17.27 0.63 18.12
C LEU A 184 -16.47 0.61 16.81
N ILE A 185 -16.50 1.72 16.06
CA ILE A 185 -15.73 1.86 14.81
C ILE A 185 -14.22 1.82 15.07
N LEU A 186 -13.72 2.57 16.06
CA LEU A 186 -12.29 2.56 16.41
C LEU A 186 -11.83 1.17 16.88
N SER A 187 -12.63 0.48 17.68
CA SER A 187 -12.38 -0.90 18.10
C SER A 187 -12.40 -1.88 16.92
N LEU A 188 -13.26 -1.67 15.93
CA LEU A 188 -13.27 -2.44 14.68
C LEU A 188 -12.01 -2.18 13.85
N MET A 189 -11.59 -0.91 13.72
CA MET A 189 -10.35 -0.51 13.04
C MET A 189 -9.09 -1.13 13.67
N ASN A 190 -9.06 -1.35 14.98
CA ASN A 190 -7.95 -2.07 15.64
C ASN A 190 -7.95 -3.58 15.38
N ARG A 191 -9.09 -4.17 14.97
CA ARG A 191 -9.25 -5.62 14.76
C ARG A 191 -9.15 -6.03 13.28
N ARG A 192 -9.32 -5.08 12.36
CA ARG A 192 -9.45 -5.33 10.91
C ARG A 192 -8.68 -4.29 10.10
N ASP A 193 -8.20 -4.74 8.95
CA ASP A 193 -7.52 -3.93 7.93
C ASP A 193 -8.31 -3.97 6.64
N GLY A 194 -8.24 -2.90 5.87
CA GLY A 194 -8.71 -2.90 4.48
C GLY A 194 -10.21 -3.11 4.33
N PHE A 195 -11.00 -2.55 5.26
CA PHE A 195 -12.46 -2.67 5.24
C PHE A 195 -13.15 -1.33 5.08
N GLY A 196 -14.30 -1.39 4.44
CA GLY A 196 -15.14 -0.24 4.15
C GLY A 196 -16.25 -0.12 5.15
N LEU A 197 -16.51 1.11 5.59
CA LEU A 197 -17.68 1.37 6.40
C LEU A 197 -18.34 2.68 5.98
N PHE A 198 -19.67 2.69 5.93
CA PHE A 198 -20.48 3.87 5.73
C PHE A 198 -21.70 3.79 6.65
N VAL A 199 -21.74 4.59 7.71
CA VAL A 199 -22.84 4.59 8.68
C VAL A 199 -23.53 5.96 8.70
N ILE A 200 -24.86 5.96 8.64
CA ILE A 200 -25.68 7.17 8.79
C ILE A 200 -26.47 7.06 10.09
N LEU A 201 -26.04 7.81 11.10
CA LEU A 201 -26.72 7.92 12.39
C LEU A 201 -27.76 9.04 12.35
N GLY A 202 -28.97 8.74 12.82
CA GLY A 202 -30.12 9.65 12.82
C GLY A 202 -31.07 9.46 11.65
N TRP A 203 -31.02 8.31 10.96
CA TRP A 203 -31.88 7.97 9.82
C TRP A 203 -33.38 8.15 10.13
N GLN A 204 -34.13 8.57 9.12
CA GLN A 204 -35.57 8.82 9.16
C GLN A 204 -36.22 8.29 7.86
N ASP A 205 -37.41 7.69 7.98
CA ASP A 205 -38.09 7.00 6.87
C ASP A 205 -38.35 7.87 5.65
N LYS A 206 -38.50 9.19 5.82
CA LYS A 206 -38.65 10.14 4.71
C LYS A 206 -37.47 10.15 3.73
N TRP A 207 -36.32 9.59 4.13
CA TRP A 207 -35.13 9.46 3.30
C TRP A 207 -35.02 8.11 2.58
N ASN A 208 -35.94 7.16 2.81
CA ASN A 208 -35.94 5.86 2.13
C ASN A 208 -36.00 5.98 0.59
N LYS A 209 -36.49 7.10 0.07
CA LYS A 209 -36.41 7.40 -1.38
C LYS A 209 -34.99 7.55 -1.93
N PHE A 210 -33.99 7.72 -1.06
CA PHE A 210 -32.57 7.77 -1.41
C PHE A 210 -31.87 6.43 -1.20
N THR A 211 -32.60 5.38 -0.84
CA THR A 211 -32.03 4.04 -0.65
C THR A 211 -32.48 3.13 -1.77
N ASP A 212 -31.53 2.43 -2.37
CA ASP A 212 -31.82 1.26 -3.19
C ASP A 212 -31.32 0.00 -2.48
N ARG A 213 -32.10 -1.08 -2.62
CA ARG A 213 -31.83 -2.36 -1.96
C ARG A 213 -31.53 -3.41 -3.04
N PRO A 214 -30.25 -3.57 -3.43
CA PRO A 214 -29.89 -4.43 -4.54
C PRO A 214 -30.15 -5.93 -4.25
N ASP A 215 -29.93 -6.38 -3.02
CA ASP A 215 -30.26 -7.75 -2.58
C ASP A 215 -30.78 -7.74 -1.13
N SER A 216 -31.98 -8.27 -0.94
CA SER A 216 -32.59 -8.40 0.39
C SER A 216 -31.77 -9.25 1.37
N LYS A 217 -30.95 -10.17 0.87
CA LYS A 217 -30.07 -11.05 1.67
C LYS A 217 -28.85 -10.35 2.24
N GLN A 218 -28.47 -9.18 1.71
CA GLN A 218 -27.34 -8.40 2.22
C GLN A 218 -27.70 -7.56 3.45
N ASP A 219 -28.99 -7.36 3.72
CA ASP A 219 -29.43 -6.72 4.95
C ASP A 219 -29.51 -7.72 6.10
N ILE A 220 -28.38 -7.90 6.76
CA ILE A 220 -28.24 -8.84 7.87
C ILE A 220 -28.96 -8.39 9.15
N TYR A 221 -29.29 -7.10 9.26
CA TYR A 221 -30.01 -6.53 10.41
C TYR A 221 -31.53 -6.49 10.20
N ALA A 222 -32.03 -6.74 8.99
CA ALA A 222 -33.47 -6.79 8.70
C ALA A 222 -34.26 -7.72 9.64
N LYS A 223 -33.63 -8.79 10.13
CA LYS A 223 -34.23 -9.80 11.02
C LYS A 223 -33.65 -9.79 12.45
N HIS A 224 -32.72 -8.88 12.74
CA HIS A 224 -32.01 -8.80 14.01
C HIS A 224 -32.12 -7.38 14.58
N HIS A 225 -32.90 -7.23 15.66
CA HIS A 225 -33.04 -5.95 16.34
C HIS A 225 -31.82 -5.67 17.20
N ILE A 226 -30.92 -4.80 16.71
CA ILE A 226 -29.67 -4.48 17.38
C ILE A 226 -29.61 -2.98 17.66
N ASN A 227 -29.29 -2.65 18.91
CA ASN A 227 -29.06 -1.28 19.33
C ASN A 227 -27.56 -1.04 19.55
N VAL A 228 -27.05 0.07 19.01
CA VAL A 228 -25.64 0.51 19.15
C VAL A 228 -25.21 0.63 20.61
N MET A 229 -26.14 0.95 21.53
CA MET A 229 -25.87 1.02 22.98
C MET A 229 -25.66 -0.34 23.64
N GLU A 230 -26.10 -1.42 22.99
CA GLU A 230 -26.06 -2.79 23.49
C GLU A 230 -25.05 -3.67 22.74
N ALA A 231 -24.70 -3.29 21.51
CA ALA A 231 -23.61 -3.86 20.73
C ALA A 231 -22.32 -3.95 21.58
N GLY A 232 -21.61 -5.07 21.54
CA GLY A 232 -20.39 -5.35 22.31
C GLY A 232 -20.61 -5.82 23.75
N LYS A 233 -21.85 -5.93 24.25
CA LYS A 233 -22.14 -6.54 25.57
C LYS A 233 -22.20 -8.07 25.44
N LYS A 234 -21.70 -8.80 26.46
CA LYS A 234 -21.75 -10.28 26.52
C LYS A 234 -23.18 -10.76 26.22
N GLY A 235 -23.37 -11.49 25.12
CA GLY A 235 -24.66 -12.06 24.70
C GLY A 235 -25.18 -11.64 23.32
N ALA A 236 -24.53 -10.70 22.61
CA ALA A 236 -25.02 -10.18 21.32
C ALA A 236 -24.86 -11.11 20.10
N GLY A 237 -24.28 -12.31 20.26
CA GLY A 237 -24.17 -13.32 19.18
C GLY A 237 -23.34 -12.87 17.95
N HIS A 238 -23.49 -13.58 16.82
CA HIS A 238 -22.78 -13.34 15.55
C HIS A 238 -23.22 -12.10 14.75
N TYR A 239 -24.15 -11.29 15.27
CA TYR A 239 -24.75 -10.15 14.57
C TYR A 239 -24.31 -8.80 15.12
N ASP A 240 -23.23 -8.76 15.90
CA ASP A 240 -22.70 -7.52 16.45
C ASP A 240 -22.03 -6.66 15.36
N ILE A 241 -22.18 -5.33 15.44
CA ILE A 241 -21.41 -4.37 14.61
C ILE A 241 -19.89 -4.54 14.82
N GLU A 242 -19.50 -5.12 15.96
CA GLU A 242 -18.13 -5.52 16.27
C GLU A 242 -17.64 -6.77 15.51
N SER A 243 -18.56 -7.60 15.02
CA SER A 243 -18.27 -8.90 14.39
C SER A 243 -18.52 -8.92 12.89
N THR A 244 -19.12 -7.86 12.34
CA THR A 244 -19.58 -7.81 10.96
C THR A 244 -18.48 -7.42 9.98
N VAL A 245 -18.56 -8.04 8.79
CA VAL A 245 -17.56 -8.05 7.71
C VAL A 245 -17.95 -7.08 6.60
N ASN A 246 -16.95 -6.59 5.83
CA ASN A 246 -17.05 -5.68 4.67
C ASN A 246 -18.47 -5.43 4.17
N PHE A 247 -19.01 -4.25 4.49
CA PHE A 247 -20.31 -3.83 3.97
C PHE A 247 -20.15 -3.04 2.69
N ASP A 248 -20.57 -3.65 1.59
CA ASP A 248 -20.92 -2.91 0.39
C ASP A 248 -22.27 -2.22 0.65
N GLY A 249 -22.21 -0.92 0.95
CA GLY A 249 -23.39 -0.09 1.21
C GLY A 249 -23.39 0.56 2.60
N ALA A 250 -24.50 1.24 2.89
CA ALA A 250 -24.69 2.00 4.11
C ALA A 250 -25.39 1.19 5.21
N ILE A 251 -24.98 1.45 6.45
CA ILE A 251 -25.69 1.05 7.66
C ILE A 251 -26.53 2.24 8.14
N LEU A 252 -27.83 2.02 8.27
CA LEU A 252 -28.78 3.04 8.68
C LEU A 252 -29.13 2.86 10.15
N VAL A 253 -28.80 3.87 10.96
CA VAL A 253 -29.06 3.85 12.40
C VAL A 253 -30.00 4.99 12.72
N ASN A 254 -31.11 4.71 13.40
CA ASN A 254 -32.06 5.75 13.76
C ASN A 254 -31.59 6.59 14.98
N ARG A 255 -32.41 7.57 15.37
CA ARG A 255 -32.10 8.48 16.48
C ARG A 255 -32.05 7.82 17.87
N LYS A 256 -32.62 6.61 18.01
CA LYS A 256 -32.60 5.80 19.24
C LYS A 256 -31.42 4.83 19.29
N GLY A 257 -30.61 4.77 18.23
CA GLY A 257 -29.48 3.85 18.12
C GLY A 257 -29.85 2.47 17.56
N GLU A 258 -31.08 2.27 17.09
CA GLU A 258 -31.50 1.01 16.46
C GLU A 258 -30.93 0.95 15.03
N ILE A 259 -30.28 -0.16 14.71
CA ILE A 259 -29.82 -0.45 13.35
C ILE A 259 -31.05 -0.92 12.56
N LEU A 260 -31.47 -0.12 11.59
CA LEU A 260 -32.66 -0.38 10.78
C LEU A 260 -32.34 -1.32 9.62
N HIS A 261 -31.26 -0.99 8.90
CA HIS A 261 -30.85 -1.67 7.67
C HIS A 261 -29.33 -1.62 7.49
N SER A 262 -28.82 -2.55 6.69
CA SER A 262 -27.44 -2.59 6.18
C SER A 262 -27.41 -3.00 4.70
N GLY A 263 -26.27 -2.79 4.05
CA GLY A 263 -26.07 -3.19 2.66
C GLY A 263 -26.92 -2.38 1.66
N LEU A 264 -27.32 -1.16 2.04
CA LEU A 264 -28.14 -0.31 1.18
C LEU A 264 -27.28 0.63 0.35
N MET A 265 -27.63 0.79 -0.92
CA MET A 265 -27.03 1.83 -1.76
C MET A 265 -27.69 3.16 -1.46
N ILE A 266 -26.90 4.20 -1.22
CA ILE A 266 -27.41 5.56 -1.06
C ILE A 266 -27.28 6.30 -2.39
N GLU A 267 -28.42 6.56 -3.01
CA GLU A 267 -28.50 7.13 -4.35
C GLU A 267 -28.91 8.59 -4.33
N GLY A 268 -28.89 9.24 -5.50
CA GLY A 268 -29.44 10.59 -5.67
C GLY A 268 -28.72 11.71 -4.89
N LEU A 269 -27.55 11.44 -4.31
CA LEU A 269 -26.81 12.41 -3.49
C LEU A 269 -26.16 13.54 -4.30
N LYS A 270 -25.87 13.28 -5.58
CA LYS A 270 -25.26 14.22 -6.54
C LYS A 270 -24.12 15.08 -5.95
N PRO A 271 -22.98 14.47 -5.57
CA PRO A 271 -21.94 15.15 -4.80
C PRO A 271 -21.40 16.45 -5.40
N LYS A 272 -21.31 16.56 -6.74
CA LYS A 272 -20.89 17.79 -7.43
C LYS A 272 -21.85 18.97 -7.19
N GLU A 273 -23.16 18.73 -7.26
CA GLU A 273 -24.17 19.78 -6.99
C GLU A 273 -24.11 20.23 -5.53
N ILE A 274 -23.88 19.28 -4.62
CA ILE A 274 -23.77 19.56 -3.18
C ILE A 274 -22.48 20.33 -2.86
N ALA A 275 -21.35 19.97 -3.45
CA ALA A 275 -20.09 20.68 -3.28
C ALA A 275 -20.20 22.15 -3.72
N ASN A 276 -20.84 22.42 -4.85
CA ASN A 276 -21.09 23.80 -5.32
C ASN A 276 -21.99 24.61 -4.37
N LYS A 277 -22.89 23.95 -3.63
CA LYS A 277 -23.74 24.62 -2.62
C LYS A 277 -22.99 24.89 -1.31
N ILE A 278 -22.07 24.00 -0.93
CA ILE A 278 -21.32 24.09 0.33
C ILE A 278 -20.13 25.06 0.20
N ASN A 279 -19.40 24.94 -0.90
CA ASN A 279 -18.14 25.65 -1.14
C ASN A 279 -18.03 26.02 -2.63
N PRO A 280 -18.71 27.09 -3.07
CA PRO A 280 -18.63 27.55 -4.46
C PRO A 280 -17.24 28.11 -4.74
N GLY A 281 -16.69 27.81 -5.92
CA GLY A 281 -15.38 28.28 -6.33
C GLY A 281 -14.70 27.31 -7.30
N GLU A 282 -13.46 27.64 -7.67
CA GLU A 282 -12.59 26.78 -8.47
C GLU A 282 -11.66 25.98 -7.57
N PHE A 283 -11.61 24.67 -7.81
CA PHE A 283 -10.81 23.71 -7.06
C PHE A 283 -10.21 22.71 -8.05
N LYS A 284 -9.10 22.07 -7.68
CA LYS A 284 -8.43 21.05 -8.48
C LYS A 284 -9.33 19.85 -8.77
N ASP A 285 -10.05 19.40 -7.75
CA ASP A 285 -11.01 18.31 -7.85
C ASP A 285 -12.11 18.40 -6.77
N LEU A 286 -13.06 17.46 -6.84
CA LEU A 286 -14.21 17.41 -5.94
C LEU A 286 -13.83 17.06 -4.49
N SER A 287 -12.71 16.34 -4.28
CA SER A 287 -12.21 16.02 -2.94
C SER A 287 -11.70 17.29 -2.25
N GLU A 288 -10.89 18.09 -2.95
CA GLU A 288 -10.42 19.38 -2.44
C GLU A 288 -11.60 20.33 -2.14
N GLN A 289 -12.56 20.45 -3.07
CA GLN A 289 -13.74 21.31 -2.89
C GLN A 289 -14.53 20.97 -1.62
N LEU A 290 -14.62 19.69 -1.27
CA LEU A 290 -15.32 19.18 -0.09
C LEU A 290 -14.43 19.15 1.18
N GLY A 291 -13.22 19.69 1.11
CA GLY A 291 -12.33 19.90 2.26
C GLY A 291 -11.40 18.72 2.59
N PHE A 292 -11.23 17.75 1.69
CA PHE A 292 -10.23 16.70 1.84
C PHE A 292 -8.84 17.21 1.43
N LYS A 293 -7.80 16.79 2.15
CA LYS A 293 -6.40 17.15 1.84
C LYS A 293 -5.83 16.38 0.64
N GLU A 294 -6.39 15.20 0.39
CA GLU A 294 -5.98 14.28 -0.66
C GLU A 294 -7.22 13.79 -1.41
N LYS A 295 -7.00 13.23 -2.60
CA LYS A 295 -8.07 12.67 -3.40
C LYS A 295 -8.67 11.45 -2.69
N VAL A 296 -9.99 11.41 -2.56
CA VAL A 296 -10.72 10.32 -1.89
C VAL A 296 -11.71 9.63 -2.82
N HIS A 297 -12.05 8.39 -2.49
CA HIS A 297 -13.01 7.57 -3.23
C HIS A 297 -14.45 8.06 -3.05
N LEU A 298 -15.32 7.61 -3.96
CA LEU A 298 -16.72 8.04 -4.06
C LEU A 298 -17.51 7.89 -2.75
N ARG A 299 -17.18 6.90 -1.91
CA ARG A 299 -17.82 6.69 -0.59
C ARG A 299 -17.72 7.92 0.30
N HIS A 300 -16.57 8.58 0.36
CA HIS A 300 -16.38 9.76 1.20
C HIS A 300 -17.12 10.98 0.65
N LEU A 301 -17.14 11.13 -0.67
CA LEU A 301 -17.91 12.18 -1.36
C LEU A 301 -19.42 11.98 -1.15
N SER A 302 -19.86 10.72 -1.15
CA SER A 302 -21.24 10.34 -0.85
C SER A 302 -21.57 10.61 0.61
N ALA A 303 -20.70 10.25 1.55
CA ALA A 303 -20.93 10.45 2.97
C ALA A 303 -21.05 11.93 3.37
N ILE A 304 -20.17 12.80 2.86
CA ILE A 304 -20.29 14.23 3.13
C ILE A 304 -21.57 14.80 2.51
N SER A 305 -21.95 14.36 1.31
CA SER A 305 -23.20 14.77 0.65
C SER A 305 -24.44 14.29 1.41
N ALA A 306 -24.42 13.04 1.89
CA ALA A 306 -25.46 12.45 2.74
C ALA A 306 -25.64 13.27 4.02
N SER A 307 -24.54 13.66 4.69
CA SER A 307 -24.61 14.50 5.89
C SER A 307 -25.21 15.90 5.64
N TYR A 308 -25.13 16.39 4.40
CA TYR A 308 -25.75 17.66 4.00
C TYR A 308 -27.24 17.50 3.69
N ILE A 309 -27.63 16.44 2.96
CA ILE A 309 -29.01 16.19 2.53
C ILE A 309 -29.86 15.71 3.71
N PHE A 310 -29.35 14.75 4.49
CA PHE A 310 -30.05 14.15 5.62
C PHE A 310 -29.84 15.00 6.87
N LYS A 311 -30.71 16.00 7.05
CA LYS A 311 -30.63 16.93 8.19
C LYS A 311 -30.71 16.21 9.53
N ASN A 312 -29.94 16.69 10.51
CA ASN A 312 -29.81 16.07 11.83
C ASN A 312 -29.27 14.63 11.79
N THR A 313 -28.30 14.36 10.91
CA THR A 313 -27.53 13.10 10.90
C THR A 313 -26.06 13.34 11.20
N THR A 314 -25.41 12.32 11.75
CA THR A 314 -23.96 12.21 11.82
C THR A 314 -23.54 11.03 10.97
N VAL A 315 -22.64 11.25 10.02
CA VAL A 315 -22.22 10.23 9.06
C VAL A 315 -20.79 9.82 9.34
N PHE A 316 -20.50 8.52 9.33
CA PHE A 316 -19.19 7.95 9.59
C PHE A 316 -18.73 7.16 8.36
N THR A 317 -17.45 7.27 8.01
CA THR A 317 -16.84 6.41 6.99
C THR A 317 -15.49 5.89 7.39
N VAL A 318 -15.21 4.63 7.06
CA VAL A 318 -13.85 4.04 7.07
C VAL A 318 -13.44 3.72 5.62
N SER A 319 -12.21 4.09 5.27
CA SER A 319 -11.60 3.81 3.98
C SER A 319 -10.91 2.45 3.97
N GLU A 320 -11.19 1.63 2.95
CA GLU A 320 -10.49 0.35 2.70
C GLU A 320 -9.04 0.55 2.30
N GLU A 321 -8.72 1.68 1.67
CA GLU A 321 -7.42 1.87 1.05
C GLU A 321 -6.42 2.53 2.00
N THR A 322 -6.94 3.35 2.91
CA THR A 322 -6.14 4.22 3.77
C THR A 322 -6.37 3.97 5.25
N ASP A 323 -7.31 3.10 5.63
CA ASP A 323 -7.73 2.86 7.02
C ASP A 323 -8.07 4.16 7.77
N THR A 324 -8.54 5.18 7.05
CA THR A 324 -8.90 6.48 7.62
C THR A 324 -10.36 6.49 8.06
N LEU A 325 -10.63 7.06 9.24
CA LEU A 325 -11.99 7.36 9.68
C LEU A 325 -12.27 8.85 9.48
N HIS A 326 -13.39 9.15 8.83
CA HIS A 326 -13.96 10.49 8.71
C HIS A 326 -15.35 10.54 9.33
N ILE A 327 -15.65 11.64 10.03
CA ILE A 327 -16.96 11.93 10.61
C ILE A 327 -17.49 13.21 9.98
N PHE A 328 -18.72 13.18 9.47
CA PHE A 328 -19.33 14.29 8.75
C PHE A 328 -20.65 14.72 9.38
N GLU A 329 -20.88 16.04 9.39
CA GLU A 329 -22.14 16.65 9.77
C GLU A 329 -22.41 17.87 8.88
N GLY A 330 -23.64 17.99 8.36
CA GLY A 330 -24.07 19.18 7.62
C GLY A 330 -23.23 19.51 6.38
N GLY A 331 -22.64 18.50 5.73
CA GLY A 331 -21.77 18.70 4.58
C GLY A 331 -20.33 19.10 4.92
N LYS A 332 -19.89 18.89 6.16
CA LYS A 332 -18.53 19.22 6.60
C LYS A 332 -17.88 18.05 7.30
N ILE A 333 -16.56 17.94 7.15
CA ILE A 333 -15.72 17.05 7.94
C ILE A 333 -15.58 17.65 9.35
N ILE A 334 -16.10 16.97 10.37
CA ILE A 334 -15.95 17.41 11.77
C ILE A 334 -14.76 16.75 12.46
N TYR A 335 -14.37 15.55 12.01
CA TYR A 335 -13.22 14.83 12.54
C TYR A 335 -12.60 13.92 11.48
N SER A 336 -11.29 13.70 11.55
CA SER A 336 -10.57 12.75 10.72
C SER A 336 -9.40 12.14 11.49
N ILE A 337 -9.17 10.84 11.29
CA ILE A 337 -7.94 10.14 11.69
C ILE A 337 -7.30 9.57 10.44
N THR A 338 -6.00 9.82 10.29
CA THR A 338 -5.13 9.40 9.18
C THR A 338 -4.01 8.53 9.69
#